data_AF-A0A1S8C5K1-F1
#
_entry.id   AF-A0A1S8C5K1-F1
#
_cell.length_a   1.000
_cell.length_b   1.000
_cell.length_c   1.000
_cell.angle_alpha   90.00
_cell.angle_beta   90.00
_cell.angle_gamma   90.00
#
_symmetry.space_group_name_H-M   'P 1'
#
loop_
_entity.id
_entity.type
_entity.pdbx_description
1 polymer ?
#
loop_
_entity_poly.entity_id
_entity_poly.type
_entity_poly.pdbx_seq_one_letter_code
_entity_poly.pdbx_strand_id
1 'polypeptide(L)'
;ASLRRAERIAQREGDTEAAEAVAATRRELGDVTAEELPIPGYDSMTTAQIARAVQQLADPDDVNTVIRYEETHKARSGVVSATQTRLAALAKEAVGVPD
;
A
#
# COMPACT_ATOMS: atom_id res chain seq x y z
N ALA A 1 -0.18 -10.71 13.55
CA ALA A 1 0.72 -11.85 13.94
C ALA A 1 0.12 -13.22 13.61
N SER A 2 -1.14 -13.52 13.96
CA SER A 2 -1.79 -14.81 13.67
C SER A 2 -1.99 -15.06 12.17
N LEU A 3 -2.48 -14.08 11.41
CA LEU A 3 -2.68 -14.20 9.95
C LEU A 3 -1.36 -14.44 9.19
N ARG A 4 -0.30 -13.69 9.48
CA ARG A 4 1.06 -13.93 8.95
C ARG A 4 1.59 -15.36 9.18
N ARG A 5 1.18 -15.99 10.28
CA ARG A 5 1.57 -17.38 10.56
C ARG A 5 0.74 -18.36 9.74
N ALA A 6 -0.58 -18.13 9.61
CA ALA A 6 -1.46 -18.92 8.78
C ALA A 6 -1.05 -18.85 7.29
N GLU A 7 -0.76 -17.66 6.77
CA GLU A 7 -0.26 -17.43 5.41
C GLU A 7 1.01 -18.24 5.12
N ARG A 8 2.01 -18.20 6.02
CA ARG A 8 3.24 -18.98 5.88
C ARG A 8 3.03 -20.49 5.94
N ILE A 9 2.03 -20.95 6.69
CA ILE A 9 1.71 -22.39 6.75
C ILE A 9 1.09 -22.81 5.43
N ALA A 10 0.08 -22.09 4.93
CA ALA A 10 -0.54 -22.35 3.63
C ALA A 10 0.47 -22.34 2.47
N GLN A 11 1.40 -21.37 2.44
CA GLN A 11 2.49 -21.34 1.46
C GLN A 11 3.40 -22.58 1.53
N ARG A 12 3.73 -23.06 2.73
CA ARG A 12 4.55 -24.27 2.91
C ARG A 12 3.84 -25.54 2.50
N GLU A 13 2.52 -25.58 2.64
CA GLU A 13 1.66 -26.68 2.23
C GLU A 13 1.35 -26.64 0.72
N GLY A 14 1.73 -25.56 0.03
CA GLY A 14 1.44 -25.36 -1.40
C GLY A 14 0.01 -24.90 -1.68
N ASP A 15 -0.77 -24.58 -0.64
CA ASP A 15 -2.12 -24.05 -0.75
C ASP A 15 -2.08 -22.55 -1.04
N THR A 16 -1.86 -22.23 -2.32
CA THR A 16 -1.73 -20.85 -2.82
C THR A 16 -3.02 -20.05 -2.68
N GLU A 17 -4.19 -20.69 -2.75
CA GLU A 17 -5.49 -20.02 -2.60
C GLU A 17 -5.71 -19.59 -1.16
N ALA A 18 -5.49 -20.48 -0.19
CA ALA A 18 -5.57 -20.14 1.22
C ALA A 18 -4.52 -19.08 1.61
N ALA A 19 -3.31 -19.18 1.06
CA ALA A 19 -2.27 -18.18 1.28
C ALA A 19 -2.70 -16.79 0.80
N GLU A 20 -3.26 -16.68 -0.42
CA GLU A 20 -3.70 -15.40 -0.97
C GLU A 20 -4.92 -14.84 -0.23
N ALA A 21 -5.89 -15.67 0.17
CA ALA A 21 -7.04 -15.22 0.95
C ALA A 21 -6.61 -14.63 2.31
N VAL A 22 -5.67 -15.27 2.99
CA VAL A 22 -5.10 -14.76 4.25
C VAL A 22 -4.27 -13.50 4.02
N ALA A 23 -3.49 -13.44 2.93
CA ALA A 23 -2.71 -12.26 2.57
C ALA A 23 -3.62 -11.06 2.24
N ALA A 24 -4.70 -11.27 1.48
CA ALA A 24 -5.71 -10.25 1.19
C ALA A 24 -6.34 -9.71 2.49
N THR A 25 -6.80 -10.59 3.37
CA THR A 25 -7.35 -10.20 4.68
C THR A 25 -6.35 -9.38 5.51
N ARG A 26 -5.07 -9.78 5.47
CA ARG A 26 -3.99 -9.08 6.16
C ARG A 26 -3.77 -7.67 5.59
N ARG A 27 -3.79 -7.52 4.26
CA ARG A 27 -3.68 -6.21 3.57
C ARG A 27 -4.89 -5.32 3.87
N GLU A 28 -6.09 -5.91 3.92
CA GLU A 28 -7.31 -5.20 4.34
C GLU A 28 -7.21 -4.65 5.76
N LEU A 29 -6.61 -5.40 6.68
CA LEU A 29 -6.36 -5.00 8.06
C LEU A 29 -5.14 -4.10 8.24
N GLY A 30 -4.45 -3.71 7.15
CA GLY A 30 -3.31 -2.79 7.18
C GLY A 30 -1.99 -3.40 7.68
N ASP A 31 -1.91 -4.72 7.86
CA ASP A 31 -0.67 -5.45 8.16
C ASP A 31 0.10 -5.72 6.84
N VAL A 32 0.38 -4.66 6.08
CA VAL A 32 1.16 -4.67 4.83
C VAL A 32 2.64 -4.43 5.16
N THR A 33 3.58 -5.13 4.54
CA THR A 33 5.02 -4.80 4.70
C THR A 33 5.50 -3.79 3.65
N ALA A 34 6.63 -3.14 3.90
CA ALA A 34 7.26 -2.25 2.92
C ALA A 34 7.61 -2.95 1.59
N GLU A 35 7.85 -4.26 1.61
CA GLU A 35 8.19 -5.07 0.43
C GLU A 35 6.97 -5.37 -0.44
N GLU A 36 5.77 -5.28 0.13
CA GLU A 36 4.50 -5.48 -0.56
C GLU A 36 3.92 -4.17 -1.11
N LEU A 37 4.59 -3.04 -0.86
CA LEU A 37 4.15 -1.76 -1.39
C LEU A 37 4.41 -1.68 -2.90
N PRO A 38 3.55 -0.95 -3.64
CA PRO A 38 3.72 -0.72 -5.08
C PRO A 38 4.95 0.16 -5.42
N ILE A 39 5.70 0.60 -4.40
CA ILE A 39 6.91 1.41 -4.53
C ILE A 39 8.11 0.56 -4.08
N PRO A 40 8.93 0.03 -5.01
CA PRO A 40 10.07 -0.80 -4.67
C PRO A 40 11.11 -0.05 -3.82
N GLY A 41 11.67 -0.73 -2.81
CA GLY A 41 12.70 -0.16 -1.95
C GLY A 41 12.20 0.89 -0.95
N TYR A 42 10.89 0.94 -0.71
CA TYR A 42 10.22 1.95 0.11
C TYR A 42 10.88 2.25 1.46
N ASP A 43 11.30 1.22 2.21
CA ASP A 43 11.84 1.41 3.56
C ASP A 43 13.23 2.06 3.58
N SER A 44 13.93 2.04 2.44
CA SER A 44 15.24 2.70 2.26
C SER A 44 15.11 4.14 1.74
N MET A 45 13.90 4.60 1.43
CA MET A 45 13.67 5.93 0.85
C MET A 45 13.40 7.00 1.92
N THR A 46 13.87 8.22 1.62
CA THR A 46 13.47 9.44 2.33
C THR A 46 12.01 9.80 2.03
N THR A 47 11.38 10.55 2.94
CA THR A 47 10.01 11.09 2.74
C THR A 47 9.86 11.82 1.40
N ALA A 48 10.86 12.59 0.98
CA ALA A 48 10.83 13.32 -0.29
C ALA A 48 10.89 12.39 -1.52
N GLN A 49 11.70 11.32 -1.47
CA GLN A 49 11.74 10.30 -2.52
C GLN A 49 10.41 9.56 -2.63
N ILE A 50 9.82 9.21 -1.49
CA ILE A 50 8.52 8.55 -1.44
C ILE A 50 7.42 9.45 -2.00
N ALA A 51 7.36 10.72 -1.58
CA ALA A 51 6.37 11.66 -2.09
C ALA A 51 6.43 11.79 -3.62
N ARG A 52 7.63 11.75 -4.21
CA ARG A 52 7.81 11.73 -5.67
C ARG A 52 7.35 10.41 -6.29
N ALA A 53 7.67 9.27 -5.67
CA ALA A 53 7.25 7.95 -6.16
C ALA A 53 5.71 7.80 -6.13
N VAL A 54 5.06 8.28 -5.07
CA VAL A 54 3.60 8.29 -4.94
C VAL A 54 2.92 9.04 -6.10
N GLN A 55 3.51 10.16 -6.57
CA GLN A 55 2.97 10.90 -7.71
C GLN A 55 2.98 10.11 -9.03
N GLN A 56 3.81 9.06 -9.13
CA GLN A 56 3.87 8.20 -10.32
C GLN A 56 2.84 7.05 -10.28
N LEU A 57 2.16 6.84 -9.16
CA LEU A 57 1.13 5.81 -9.07
C LEU A 57 -0.09 6.23 -9.89
N ALA A 58 -0.53 5.34 -10.79
CA ALA A 58 -1.68 5.57 -11.67
C ALA A 58 -2.96 4.92 -11.14
N ASP A 59 -2.84 3.93 -10.26
CA ASP A 59 -3.98 3.21 -9.69
C ASP A 59 -4.36 3.80 -8.32
N PRO A 60 -5.63 4.19 -8.09
CA PRO A 60 -6.12 4.57 -6.78
C PRO A 60 -5.91 3.50 -5.70
N ASP A 61 -5.95 2.21 -6.04
CA ASP A 61 -5.76 1.12 -5.09
C ASP A 61 -4.31 1.05 -4.58
N ASP A 62 -3.34 1.27 -5.46
CA ASP A 62 -1.92 1.40 -5.10
C ASP A 62 -1.72 2.54 -4.10
N VAL A 63 -2.35 3.69 -4.33
CA VAL A 63 -2.26 4.84 -3.43
C VAL A 63 -2.89 4.53 -2.07
N ASN A 64 -4.05 3.86 -2.05
CA ASN A 64 -4.71 3.43 -0.80
C ASN A 64 -3.85 2.44 0.00
N THR A 65 -3.14 1.55 -0.69
CA THR A 65 -2.21 0.60 -0.05
C THR A 65 -1.09 1.33 0.69
N VAL A 66 -0.52 2.38 0.08
CA VAL A 66 0.49 3.23 0.75
C VAL A 66 -0.09 4.02 1.93
N ILE A 67 -1.32 4.53 1.82
CA ILE A 67 -2.02 5.22 2.93
C ILE A 67 -2.14 4.29 4.13
N ARG A 68 -2.71 3.09 3.94
CA ARG A 68 -2.91 2.12 5.03
C ARG A 68 -1.58 1.74 5.68
N TYR A 69 -0.55 1.53 4.89
CA TYR A 69 0.79 1.24 5.42
C TYR A 69 1.33 2.37 6.28
N GLU A 70 1.25 3.62 5.83
CA GLU A 70 1.74 4.76 6.62
C GLU A 70 0.94 4.95 7.91
N GLU A 71 -0.39 4.77 7.87
CA GLU A 71 -1.26 4.87 9.06
C GLU A 71 -0.94 3.81 10.12
N THR A 72 -0.53 2.61 9.72
CA THR A 72 -0.22 1.51 10.64
C THR A 72 1.25 1.44 11.07
N HIS A 73 2.14 2.18 10.41
CA HIS A 73 3.58 2.13 10.65
C HIS A 73 4.15 3.46 11.16
N LYS A 74 4.73 4.26 10.25
CA LYS A 74 5.58 5.42 10.61
C LYS A 74 4.80 6.74 10.66
N ALA A 75 3.58 6.77 10.11
CA ALA A 75 2.72 7.95 10.03
C ALA A 75 3.46 9.20 9.57
N ARG A 76 4.30 9.09 8.52
CA ARG A 76 5.10 10.22 8.05
C ARG A 76 4.18 11.25 7.42
N SER A 77 3.95 12.37 8.11
CA SER A 77 3.03 13.42 7.69
C SER A 77 3.23 13.89 6.24
N GLY A 78 4.49 14.03 5.81
CA GLY A 78 4.82 14.41 4.42
C GLY A 78 4.42 13.36 3.38
N VAL A 79 4.47 12.07 3.72
CA VAL A 79 4.01 10.99 2.83
C VAL A 79 2.49 10.93 2.80
N VAL A 80 1.84 10.99 3.96
CA VAL A 80 0.37 10.97 4.08
C VAL A 80 -0.26 12.13 3.30
N SER A 81 0.31 13.33 3.38
CA SER A 81 -0.16 14.47 2.60
C SER A 81 0.01 14.24 1.09
N ALA A 82 1.12 13.65 0.66
CA ALA A 82 1.37 13.34 -0.75
C ALA A 82 0.41 12.27 -1.29
N THR A 83 0.11 11.22 -0.53
CA THR A 83 -0.83 10.17 -0.94
C THR A 83 -2.26 10.69 -1.03
N GLN A 84 -2.72 11.49 -0.06
CA GLN A 84 -4.03 12.14 -0.12
C GLN A 84 -4.17 13.05 -1.34
N THR A 85 -3.12 13.83 -1.65
CA THR A 85 -3.09 14.70 -2.83
C THR A 85 -3.19 13.90 -4.12
N ARG A 86 -2.44 12.80 -4.25
CA ARG A 86 -2.48 11.95 -5.44
C ARG A 86 -3.84 11.27 -5.60
N LEU A 87 -4.41 10.75 -4.52
CA LEU A 87 -5.72 10.10 -4.55
C LEU A 87 -6.81 11.08 -5.02
N ALA A 88 -6.77 12.32 -4.54
CA ALA A 88 -7.69 13.37 -4.99
C ALA A 88 -7.51 13.70 -6.48
N ALA A 89 -6.27 13.75 -6.98
CA ALA A 89 -5.99 13.97 -8.41
C ALA A 89 -6.56 12.83 -9.27
N LEU A 90 -6.32 11.57 -8.89
CA LEU A 90 -6.87 10.40 -9.58
C LEU A 90 -8.41 10.39 -9.58
N ALA A 91 -9.04 10.80 -8.49
CA ALA A 91 -10.50 10.93 -8.42
C ALA A 91 -11.02 12.02 -9.37
N LYS A 92 -10.35 13.17 -9.46
CA LYS A 92 -10.70 14.23 -10.43
C LYS A 92 -10.56 13.75 -11.88
N GLU A 93 -9.46 13.07 -12.18
CA GLU A 93 -9.19 12.47 -13.50
C GLU A 93 -10.30 11.47 -13.90
N ALA A 94 -10.71 10.60 -12.98
CA ALA A 94 -11.76 9.60 -13.22
C ALA A 94 -13.15 10.23 -13.46
N VAL A 95 -13.45 11.36 -12.83
CA VAL A 95 -14.72 12.09 -12.99
C VAL A 95 -14.67 13.07 -14.18
N GLY A 96 -13.51 13.24 -14.81
CA GLY A 96 -13.34 14.11 -15.99
C GLY A 96 -13.40 15.61 -15.67
N VAL A 97 -13.06 16.00 -14.44
CA VAL A 97 -13.03 17.42 -14.04
C VAL A 97 -11.61 17.96 -14.21
N PRO A 98 -11.34 18.85 -15.19
CA PRO A 98 -10.05 19.51 -15.31
C PRO A 98 -9.85 20.56 -14.20
N ASP A 99 -8.60 20.76 -13.76
CA ASP A 99 -8.19 21.83 -12.83
C ASP A 99 -8.40 23.24 -13.41
#